data_AF-A0A366LWX0-F1
#
_entry.id   AF-A0A366LWX0-F1
#
_cell.length_a   1.000
_cell.length_b   1.000
_cell.length_c   1.000
_cell.angle_alpha   90.00
_cell.angle_beta   90.00
_cell.angle_gamma   90.00
#
_symmetry.space_group_name_H-M   'P 1'
#
loop_
_entity.id
_entity.type
_entity.pdbx_description
1 polymer ?
#
loop_
_entity_poly.entity_id
_entity_poly.type
_entity_poly.pdbx_seq_one_letter_code
_entity_poly.pdbx_strand_id
1 'polypeptide(L)'
;MGNNNGRIKVEVSPLGTGRWLRIWEISDPTSAGVHMSRAGFTTWLEAVKEGAFTPEEHYDLLRLNIGDLVAGARTTVVTTPASWKRFVADAEKGHFDEYTART
;
A
#
# COMPACT_ATOMS: atom_id res chain seq x y z
N MET A 1 24.55 -2.39 10.72
CA MET A 1 23.96 -1.08 10.36
C MET A 1 22.60 -1.36 9.74
N GLY A 2 21.50 -0.99 10.42
CA GLY A 2 20.16 -1.23 9.91
C GLY A 2 19.87 -0.24 8.78
N ASN A 3 19.70 -0.74 7.55
CA ASN A 3 19.34 0.10 6.42
C ASN A 3 17.93 0.68 6.67
N ASN A 4 17.84 2.00 6.75
CA ASN A 4 16.59 2.76 6.68
C ASN A 4 16.01 2.81 5.24
N ASN A 5 16.36 1.85 4.38
CA ASN A 5 16.01 1.83 2.96
C ASN A 5 14.64 1.21 2.74
N GLY A 6 13.76 1.92 2.02
CA GLY A 6 12.56 1.36 1.41
C GLY A 6 11.42 1.05 2.38
N ARG A 7 10.35 1.85 2.34
CA ARG A 7 9.13 1.56 3.11
C ARG A 7 7.92 2.02 2.30
N ILE A 8 6.95 1.11 2.17
CA ILE A 8 5.61 1.47 1.74
C ILE A 8 4.94 2.24 2.87
N LYS A 9 4.53 3.49 2.60
CA LYS A 9 3.80 4.34 3.54
C LYS A 9 2.33 4.37 3.17
N VAL A 10 1.51 4.45 4.22
CA VAL A 10 0.06 4.68 4.14
C VAL A 10 -0.21 5.94 4.96
N GLU A 11 -0.97 6.89 4.42
CA GLU A 11 -1.43 8.05 5.17
C GLU A 11 -2.84 8.46 4.72
N VAL A 12 -3.53 9.27 5.53
CA VAL A 12 -4.79 9.89 5.11
C VAL A 12 -4.50 10.86 3.97
N SER A 13 -5.18 10.66 2.83
CA SER A 13 -5.02 11.54 1.69
C SER A 13 -5.63 12.92 2.00
N PRO A 14 -4.97 14.02 1.57
CA PRO A 14 -5.56 15.35 1.62
C PRO A 14 -6.72 15.53 0.64
N LEU A 15 -6.94 14.58 -0.28
CA LEU A 15 -8.07 14.59 -1.20
C LEU A 15 -9.36 14.13 -0.48
N GLY A 16 -10.39 14.99 -0.50
CA GLY A 16 -11.75 14.65 -0.06
C GLY A 16 -11.99 14.73 1.46
N THR A 17 -12.88 13.87 1.98
CA THR A 17 -13.44 13.93 3.35
C THR A 17 -12.71 13.05 4.38
N GLY A 18 -11.41 12.78 4.19
CA GLY A 18 -10.63 11.89 5.07
C GLY A 18 -10.93 10.38 4.92
N ARG A 19 -11.74 10.03 3.91
CA ARG A 19 -12.10 8.64 3.55
C ARG A 19 -11.12 7.98 2.59
N TRP A 20 -10.16 8.75 2.09
CA TRP A 20 -9.16 8.30 1.14
C TRP A 20 -7.80 8.20 1.82
N LEU A 21 -7.05 7.22 1.39
CA LEU A 21 -5.69 6.95 1.80
C LEU A 21 -4.77 7.14 0.60
N ARG A 22 -3.53 7.50 0.88
CA ARG A 22 -2.44 7.55 -0.09
C ARG A 22 -1.41 6.49 0.27
N ILE A 23 -1.00 5.69 -0.71
CA ILE A 23 -0.08 4.57 -0.56
C ILE A 23 1.08 4.75 -1.55
N TRP A 24 2.33 4.71 -1.09
CA TRP A 24 3.49 4.87 -1.97
C TRP A 24 4.78 4.31 -1.34
N GLU A 25 5.79 4.08 -2.18
CA GLU A 25 7.14 3.77 -1.74
C GLU A 25 7.89 5.07 -1.41
N ILE A 26 8.29 5.25 -0.14
CA ILE A 26 9.01 6.47 0.30
C ILE A 26 10.30 6.68 -0.50
N SER A 27 10.93 5.59 -0.93
CA SER A 27 12.19 5.65 -1.68
C SER A 27 12.01 5.97 -3.16
N ASP A 28 10.77 6.08 -3.66
CA ASP A 28 10.46 6.58 -4.99
C ASP A 28 10.01 8.06 -4.90
N PRO A 29 10.93 9.03 -5.05
CA PRO A 29 10.60 10.45 -4.98
C PRO A 29 9.75 10.93 -6.17
N THR A 30 9.64 10.12 -7.23
CA THR A 30 8.83 10.46 -8.41
C THR A 30 7.38 10.01 -8.25
N SER A 31 7.09 9.15 -7.27
CA SER A 31 5.75 8.64 -7.04
C SER A 31 4.85 9.68 -6.39
N ALA A 32 3.75 10.02 -7.07
CA ALA A 32 2.63 10.72 -6.44
C ALA A 32 1.80 9.78 -5.52
N GLY A 33 2.11 8.49 -5.47
CA GLY A 33 1.34 7.49 -4.72
C GLY A 33 -0.01 7.16 -5.36
N VAL A 34 -0.56 6.05 -4.91
CA VAL A 34 -1.88 5.57 -5.31
C VAL A 34 -2.90 5.94 -4.25
N HIS A 35 -4.07 6.38 -4.71
CA HIS A 35 -5.20 6.68 -3.84
C HIS A 35 -6.12 5.48 -3.72
N MET A 36 -6.55 5.21 -2.49
CA MET A 36 -7.46 4.12 -2.18
C MET A 36 -8.48 4.56 -1.13
N SER A 37 -9.75 4.19 -1.25
CA SER A 37 -10.71 4.38 -0.16
C SER A 37 -10.33 3.52 1.04
N ARG A 38 -10.76 3.92 2.24
CA ARG A 38 -10.57 3.10 3.46
C ARG A 38 -11.19 1.71 3.34
N ALA A 39 -12.33 1.57 2.64
CA ALA A 39 -12.97 0.28 2.43
C ALA A 39 -12.13 -0.61 1.50
N GLY A 40 -11.67 -0.05 0.37
CA GLY A 40 -10.75 -0.75 -0.53
C GLY A 40 -9.45 -1.16 0.17
N PHE A 41 -8.94 -0.29 1.06
CA PHE A 41 -7.76 -0.58 1.86
C PHE A 41 -7.98 -1.68 2.88
N THR A 42 -9.13 -1.72 3.56
CA THR A 42 -9.47 -2.83 4.46
C THR A 42 -9.40 -4.15 3.70
N THR A 43 -10.12 -4.26 2.57
CA THR A 43 -10.14 -5.50 1.77
C THR A 43 -8.76 -5.86 1.23
N TRP A 44 -7.98 -4.87 0.78
CA TRP A 44 -6.61 -5.12 0.32
C TRP A 44 -5.70 -5.59 1.47
N LEU A 45 -5.75 -4.95 2.64
CA LEU A 45 -4.93 -5.28 3.80
C LEU A 45 -5.26 -6.69 4.33
N GLU A 46 -6.53 -7.08 4.34
CA GLU A 46 -6.97 -8.45 4.66
C GLU A 46 -6.36 -9.47 3.69
N ALA A 47 -6.47 -9.22 2.38
CA ALA A 47 -5.85 -10.08 1.37
C ALA A 47 -4.32 -10.17 1.51
N VAL A 48 -3.66 -9.10 1.94
CA VAL A 48 -2.23 -9.11 2.25
C VAL A 48 -1.92 -9.97 3.47
N LYS A 49 -2.66 -9.80 4.57
CA LYS A 49 -2.50 -10.58 5.81
C LYS A 49 -2.74 -12.08 5.59
N GLU A 50 -3.68 -12.43 4.70
CA GLU A 50 -4.00 -13.82 4.35
C GLU A 50 -3.03 -14.43 3.32
N GLY A 51 -2.11 -13.63 2.75
CA GLY A 51 -1.24 -14.06 1.65
C GLY A 51 -1.96 -14.26 0.32
N ALA A 52 -3.20 -13.78 0.19
CA ALA A 52 -4.01 -13.85 -1.02
C ALA A 52 -3.67 -12.77 -2.06
N PHE A 53 -2.94 -11.73 -1.65
CA PHE A 53 -2.42 -10.69 -2.55
C PHE A 53 -0.96 -10.96 -2.93
N THR A 54 -0.73 -11.21 -4.22
CA THR A 54 0.62 -11.40 -4.78
C THR A 54 1.00 -10.21 -5.66
N PRO A 55 2.06 -9.45 -5.32
CA PRO A 55 2.61 -8.43 -6.21
C PRO A 55 3.04 -9.02 -7.56
N GLU A 56 2.97 -8.21 -8.61
CA GLU A 56 3.54 -8.57 -9.92
C GLU A 56 5.05 -8.32 -9.89
N GLU A 57 5.84 -9.31 -10.30
CA GLU A 57 7.30 -9.16 -10.45
C GLU A 57 7.63 -8.35 -11.71
N HIS A 58 8.54 -7.39 -11.58
CA HIS A 58 9.03 -6.61 -12.70
C HIS A 58 10.53 -6.32 -12.53
N TYR A 59 11.36 -7.13 -13.18
CA TYR A 59 12.81 -7.17 -12.97
C TYR A 59 13.15 -7.45 -11.50
N ASP A 60 13.89 -6.56 -10.84
CA ASP A 60 14.28 -6.63 -9.43
C ASP A 60 13.27 -5.91 -8.50
N LEU A 61 12.16 -5.43 -9.05
CA LEU A 61 11.13 -4.67 -8.35
C LEU A 61 9.79 -5.41 -8.34
N LEU A 62 8.90 -4.93 -7.49
CA LEU A 62 7.52 -5.40 -7.37
C LEU A 62 6.55 -4.29 -7.76
N ARG A 63 5.46 -4.66 -8.43
CA ARG A 63 4.36 -3.79 -8.80
C ARG A 63 3.12 -4.17 -8.01
N LEU A 64 2.64 -3.23 -7.20
CA LEU A 64 1.38 -3.35 -6.47
C LEU A 64 0.29 -2.68 -7.31
N ASN A 65 -0.50 -3.49 -8.02
CA ASN A 65 -1.62 -3.00 -8.82
C ASN A 65 -2.83 -2.78 -7.92
N ILE A 66 -2.99 -1.55 -7.42
CA ILE A 66 -3.94 -1.19 -6.37
C ILE A 66 -4.68 0.12 -6.69
N GLY A 67 -5.64 0.51 -5.85
CA GLY A 67 -6.41 1.74 -5.98
C GLY A 67 -7.84 1.51 -6.48
N ASP A 68 -8.70 2.47 -6.17
CA ASP A 68 -10.15 2.41 -6.42
C ASP A 68 -10.76 3.78 -6.80
N LEU A 69 -9.91 4.80 -7.03
CA LEU A 69 -10.38 6.15 -7.39
C LEU A 69 -11.10 6.18 -8.74
N VAL A 70 -10.69 5.31 -9.67
CA VAL A 70 -11.34 5.11 -10.97
C VAL A 70 -11.81 3.67 -11.04
N ALA A 71 -13.13 3.48 -11.12
CA ALA A 71 -13.74 2.15 -11.16
C ALA A 71 -13.14 1.33 -12.31
N GLY A 72 -12.53 0.18 -11.97
CA GLY A 72 -11.90 -0.72 -12.94
C GLY A 72 -10.45 -0.39 -13.31
N ALA A 73 -9.92 0.79 -12.95
CA ALA A 73 -8.52 1.14 -13.19
C ALA A 73 -7.69 0.98 -11.89
N ARG A 74 -6.79 0.01 -11.90
CA ARG A 74 -5.74 -0.12 -10.88
C ARG A 74 -4.54 0.71 -11.32
N THR A 75 -3.94 1.42 -10.37
CA THR A 75 -2.67 2.14 -10.52
C THR A 75 -1.57 1.40 -9.78
N THR A 76 -0.32 1.66 -10.16
CA THR A 76 0.82 0.87 -9.68
C THR A 76 1.61 1.63 -8.63
N VAL A 77 1.87 0.99 -7.48
CA VAL A 77 3.01 1.34 -6.62
C VAL A 77 4.17 0.43 -6.99
N VAL A 78 5.31 1.01 -7.35
CA VAL A 78 6.55 0.26 -7.55
C VAL A 78 7.32 0.24 -6.22
N THR A 79 7.73 -0.94 -5.77
CA THR A 79 8.42 -1.13 -4.49
C THR A 79 9.52 -2.20 -4.61
N THR A 80 10.34 -2.33 -3.59
CA THR A 80 11.37 -3.39 -3.51
C THR A 80 10.83 -4.62 -2.77
N PRO A 81 11.38 -5.83 -3.02
CA PRO A 81 11.04 -7.02 -2.24
C PRO A 81 11.23 -6.84 -0.72
N ALA A 82 12.26 -6.10 -0.31
CA ALA A 82 12.54 -5.84 1.10
C ALA A 82 11.46 -4.94 1.74
N SER A 83 11.04 -3.89 1.04
CA SER A 83 9.99 -2.98 1.48
C SER A 83 8.63 -3.66 1.55
N TRP A 84 8.33 -4.52 0.58
CA TRP A 84 7.13 -5.35 0.58
C TRP A 84 7.11 -6.31 1.77
N LYS A 85 8.19 -7.08 1.98
CA LYS A 85 8.30 -8.00 3.11
C LYS A 85 8.10 -7.29 4.45
N ARG A 86 8.65 -6.08 4.59
CA ARG A 86 8.45 -5.25 5.79
C ARG A 86 6.99 -4.81 5.93
N PHE A 87 6.36 -4.37 4.84
CA PHE A 87 4.95 -3.98 4.85
C PHE A 87 4.05 -5.13 5.30
N VAL A 88 4.26 -6.35 4.79
CA VAL A 88 3.51 -7.55 5.23
C VAL A 88 3.70 -7.79 6.73
N ALA A 89 4.94 -7.78 7.22
CA ALA A 89 5.21 -7.98 8.65
C ALA A 89 4.63 -6.86 9.55
N ASP A 90 4.57 -5.62 9.07
CA ASP A 90 3.92 -4.51 9.76
C ASP A 90 2.38 -4.66 9.75
N ALA A 91 1.82 -5.16 8.64
CA ALA A 91 0.40 -5.44 8.51
C ALA A 91 -0.05 -6.54 9.48
N GLU A 92 0.67 -7.66 9.56
CA GLU A 92 0.40 -8.76 10.49
C GLU A 92 0.42 -8.31 11.97
N LYS A 93 1.20 -7.28 12.30
CA LYS A 93 1.28 -6.69 13.65
C LYS A 93 0.20 -5.64 13.93
N GLY A 94 -0.68 -5.36 12.97
CA GLY A 94 -1.76 -4.38 13.11
C GLY A 94 -1.31 -2.91 12.99
N HIS A 95 -0.11 -2.63 12.46
CA HIS A 95 0.39 -1.26 12.33
C HIS A 95 -0.43 -0.37 11.39
N PHE A 96 -1.34 -0.95 10.61
CA PHE A 96 -2.20 -0.22 9.67
C PHE A 96 -3.69 -0.28 10.04
N ASP A 97 -4.05 -0.85 11.19
CA ASP A 97 -5.46 -1.07 11.54
C ASP A 97 -6.22 0.25 11.73
N GLU A 98 -5.55 1.35 12.10
CA GLU A 98 -6.15 2.70 12.19
C GLU A 98 -6.67 3.26 10.85
N TYR A 99 -6.15 2.75 9.74
CA TYR A 99 -6.54 3.18 8.39
C TYR A 99 -7.75 2.39 7.86
N THR A 100 -8.09 1.26 8.48
CA THR A 100 -9.23 0.44 8.07
C THR A 100 -10.55 1.20 8.28
N ALA A 101 -11.57 0.85 7.48
CA ALA A 101 -12.93 1.29 7.72
C ALA A 101 -13.44 0.70 9.05
N ARG A 102 -13.97 1.56 9.93
CA ARG A 102 -14.68 1.10 11.13
C ARG A 102 -16.04 0.54 10.69
N THR A 103 -16.35 -0.69 11.08
CA THR A 103 -17.70 -1.27 11.01
C THR A 103 -18.66 -0.53 11.92
#